data_AF-A0A845B5T6-F1
#
_entry.id   AF-A0A845B5T6-F1
#
_cell.length_a   1.000
_cell.length_b   1.000
_cell.length_c   1.000
_cell.angle_alpha   90.00
_cell.angle_beta   90.00
_cell.angle_gamma   90.00
#
_symmetry.space_group_name_H-M   'P 1'
#
loop_
_entity.id
_entity.type
_entity.pdbx_description
1 polymer ?
#
loop_
_entity_poly.entity_id
_entity_poly.type
_entity_poly.pdbx_seq_one_letter_code
_entity_poly.pdbx_strand_id
1 'polypeptide(L)'
;MPIASLALLFLPALAAAQPAPGPAVKPLSLESRTALRCSAAFALVADGQARSDKDALAYPALGQRGREFFVRASARVMDDTGMDRDAVAAALMTEAQRLWAAGGFTGEIDQIMPSCLLLLDTSGA
;
A
#
# COMPACT_ATOMS: atom_id res chain seq x y z
N MET A 1 -55.37 8.85 -48.67
CA MET A 1 -55.27 7.39 -48.47
C MET A 1 -54.16 6.88 -49.37
N PRO A 2 -53.24 5.97 -48.96
CA PRO A 2 -52.98 5.31 -47.66
C PRO A 2 -51.71 5.86 -46.95
N ILE A 3 -51.51 5.91 -45.63
CA ILE A 3 -51.49 4.92 -44.51
C ILE A 3 -50.20 4.06 -44.45
N ALA A 4 -49.48 4.24 -43.32
CA ALA A 4 -48.57 3.33 -42.60
C ALA A 4 -47.21 3.02 -43.27
N SER A 5 -46.08 2.91 -42.54
CA SER A 5 -45.92 2.34 -41.20
C SER A 5 -44.68 2.92 -40.50
N LEU A 6 -44.84 3.35 -39.25
CA LEU A 6 -43.73 3.70 -38.36
C LEU A 6 -43.39 2.46 -37.53
N ALA A 7 -42.28 1.79 -37.84
CA ALA A 7 -41.80 0.65 -37.07
C ALA A 7 -41.15 1.13 -35.76
N LEU A 8 -41.86 0.98 -34.64
CA LEU A 8 -41.31 1.18 -33.31
C LEU A 8 -40.44 -0.03 -32.94
N LEU A 9 -39.11 0.14 -32.94
CA LEU A 9 -38.17 -0.84 -32.42
C LEU A 9 -38.14 -0.75 -30.88
N PHE A 10 -38.61 -1.80 -30.21
CA PHE A 10 -38.44 -1.98 -28.77
C PHE A 10 -37.00 -2.45 -28.50
N LEU A 11 -36.17 -1.60 -27.88
CA LEU A 11 -34.89 -2.03 -27.29
C LEU A 11 -35.16 -2.59 -25.87
N PRO A 12 -34.65 -3.79 -25.53
CA PRO A 12 -34.73 -4.28 -24.17
C PRO A 12 -33.74 -3.49 -23.30
N ALA A 13 -34.24 -2.89 -22.22
CA ALA A 13 -33.41 -2.25 -21.22
C ALA A 13 -32.61 -3.34 -20.47
N LEU A 14 -31.29 -3.43 -20.74
CA LEU A 14 -30.39 -4.15 -19.86
C LEU A 14 -30.30 -3.38 -18.53
N ALA A 15 -30.93 -3.90 -17.49
CA ALA A 15 -30.71 -3.46 -16.13
C ALA A 15 -29.29 -3.86 -15.71
N ALA A 16 -28.34 -2.92 -15.79
CA ALA A 16 -27.03 -3.09 -15.20
C ALA A 16 -27.17 -3.17 -13.68
N ALA A 17 -26.91 -4.35 -13.09
CA ALA A 17 -26.80 -4.51 -11.65
C ALA A 17 -25.65 -3.63 -11.15
N GLN A 18 -25.97 -2.54 -10.48
CA GLN A 18 -24.97 -1.69 -9.85
C GLN A 18 -24.36 -2.45 -8.67
N PRO A 19 -23.02 -2.58 -8.59
CA PRO A 19 -22.39 -3.22 -7.45
C PRO A 19 -22.81 -2.49 -6.17
N ALA A 20 -23.28 -3.25 -5.18
CA ALA A 20 -23.63 -2.70 -3.88
C ALA A 20 -22.43 -1.93 -3.32
N PRO A 21 -22.62 -0.72 -2.75
CA PRO A 21 -21.53 0.03 -2.16
C PRO A 21 -20.88 -0.84 -1.07
N GLY A 22 -19.61 -1.18 -1.28
CA GLY A 22 -18.80 -1.88 -0.30
C GLY A 22 -18.63 -1.04 0.98
N PRO A 23 -18.13 -1.66 2.07
CA PRO A 23 -17.88 -0.94 3.31
C PRO A 23 -17.02 0.31 3.05
N ALA A 24 -17.42 1.44 3.63
CA ALA A 24 -16.74 2.71 3.44
C ALA A 24 -15.34 2.67 4.09
N VAL A 25 -14.30 2.72 3.26
CA VAL A 25 -12.91 2.78 3.72
C VAL A 25 -12.61 4.18 4.25
N LYS A 26 -12.12 4.26 5.50
CA LYS A 26 -11.70 5.54 6.08
C LYS A 26 -10.33 5.96 5.51
N PRO A 27 -10.08 7.26 5.28
CA PRO A 27 -8.76 7.72 4.88
C PRO A 27 -7.69 7.38 5.93
N LEU A 28 -6.48 7.05 5.45
CA LEU A 28 -5.34 6.78 6.31
C LEU A 28 -4.98 8.00 7.16
N SER A 29 -4.71 7.76 8.45
CA SER A 29 -4.13 8.76 9.33
C SER A 29 -2.70 9.13 8.89
N LEU A 30 -2.13 10.21 9.45
CA LEU A 30 -0.71 10.51 9.24
C LEU A 30 0.18 9.39 9.80
N GLU A 31 -0.15 8.88 10.98
CA GLU A 31 0.58 7.79 11.64
C GLU A 31 0.58 6.52 10.78
N SER A 32 -0.60 6.09 10.29
CA SER A 32 -0.73 4.92 9.42
C SER A 32 0.08 5.08 8.13
N ARG A 33 0.05 6.27 7.51
CA ARG A 33 0.87 6.55 6.31
C ARG A 33 2.36 6.44 6.59
N THR A 34 2.83 7.02 7.70
CA THR A 34 4.23 6.92 8.12
C THR A 34 4.63 5.47 8.39
N ALA A 35 3.77 4.70 9.06
CA ALA A 35 4.03 3.29 9.34
C ALA A 35 4.12 2.45 8.05
N LEU A 36 3.24 2.66 7.07
CA LEU A 36 3.33 1.97 5.77
C LEU A 36 4.60 2.36 5.00
N ARG A 37 4.98 3.64 5.05
CA ARG A 37 6.22 4.14 4.44
C ARG A 37 7.47 3.51 5.05
N CYS A 38 7.57 3.47 6.37
CA CYS A 38 8.69 2.79 7.03
C CYS A 38 8.67 1.28 6.80
N SER A 39 7.49 0.64 6.78
CA SER A 39 7.35 -0.78 6.46
C SER A 39 7.88 -1.10 5.06
N ALA A 40 7.55 -0.28 4.06
CA ALA A 40 8.04 -0.43 2.70
C ALA A 40 9.57 -0.24 2.60
N ALA A 41 10.11 0.79 3.28
CA ALA A 41 11.54 1.03 3.33
C ALA A 41 12.30 -0.16 3.96
N PHE A 42 11.79 -0.73 5.06
CA PHE A 42 12.40 -1.89 5.69
C PHE A 42 12.34 -3.13 4.83
N ALA A 43 11.24 -3.36 4.13
CA ALA A 43 11.12 -4.47 3.20
C ALA A 43 12.16 -4.37 2.06
N LEU A 44 12.34 -3.17 1.49
CA LEU A 44 13.35 -2.92 0.46
C LEU A 44 14.77 -3.15 0.97
N VAL A 45 15.09 -2.65 2.17
CA VAL A 45 16.41 -2.87 2.77
C VAL A 45 16.63 -4.34 3.10
N ALA A 46 15.66 -5.04 3.70
CA ALA A 46 15.78 -6.46 4.02
C ALA A 46 15.97 -7.32 2.77
N ASP A 47 15.26 -7.01 1.68
CA ASP A 47 15.44 -7.65 0.38
C ASP A 47 16.82 -7.34 -0.24
N GLY A 48 17.29 -6.10 -0.15
CA GLY A 48 18.66 -5.73 -0.54
C GLY A 48 19.73 -6.46 0.27
N GLN A 49 19.55 -6.57 1.58
CA GLN A 49 20.44 -7.33 2.49
C GLN A 49 20.49 -8.82 2.10
N ALA A 50 19.33 -9.42 1.77
CA ALA A 50 19.26 -10.80 1.29
C ALA A 50 20.02 -11.01 -0.03
N ARG A 51 20.11 -9.97 -0.87
CA ARG A 51 20.86 -9.95 -2.13
C ARG A 51 22.30 -9.45 -1.98
N SER A 52 22.77 -9.21 -0.75
CA SER A 52 24.10 -8.66 -0.46
C SER A 52 24.39 -7.31 -1.15
N ASP A 53 23.35 -6.49 -1.33
CA ASP A 53 23.49 -5.12 -1.82
C ASP A 53 24.27 -4.26 -0.82
N LYS A 54 25.30 -3.54 -1.28
CA LYS A 54 26.21 -2.79 -0.41
C LYS A 54 25.52 -1.65 0.33
N ASP A 55 24.59 -0.97 -0.32
CA ASP A 55 23.91 0.19 0.28
C ASP A 55 22.88 -0.31 1.30
N ALA A 56 22.19 -1.41 1.01
CA ALA A 56 21.29 -2.06 1.97
C ALA A 56 22.02 -2.62 3.21
N LEU A 57 23.25 -3.11 3.02
CA LEU A 57 24.10 -3.61 4.11
C LEU A 57 24.68 -2.51 5.00
N ALA A 58 24.57 -1.23 4.62
CA ALA A 58 24.93 -0.10 5.48
C ALA A 58 23.93 0.11 6.63
N TYR A 59 22.71 -0.42 6.49
CA TYR A 59 21.70 -0.38 7.54
C TYR A 59 21.79 -1.62 8.46
N PRO A 60 21.30 -1.52 9.71
CA PRO A 60 21.29 -2.70 10.58
C PRO A 60 20.33 -3.77 10.02
N ALA A 61 20.49 -5.03 10.44
CA ALA A 61 19.71 -6.14 9.93
C ALA A 61 18.19 -5.91 10.15
N LEU A 62 17.40 -5.97 9.08
CA LEU A 62 15.96 -5.69 9.12
C LEU A 62 15.07 -6.90 8.85
N GLY A 63 15.64 -8.06 8.53
CA GLY A 63 14.88 -9.26 8.16
C GLY A 63 13.81 -9.68 9.19
N GLN A 64 14.18 -9.80 10.47
CA GLN A 64 13.23 -10.18 11.53
C GLN A 64 12.41 -9.00 12.04
N ARG A 65 13.05 -8.01 12.67
CA ARG A 65 12.38 -6.86 13.29
C ARG A 65 11.55 -6.04 12.30
N GLY A 66 12.04 -5.83 11.07
CA GLY A 66 11.27 -5.14 10.03
C GLY A 66 10.01 -5.91 9.60
N ARG A 67 10.05 -7.25 9.59
CA ARG A 67 8.88 -8.09 9.31
C ARG A 67 7.86 -8.03 10.44
N GLU A 68 8.30 -8.03 11.69
CA GLU A 68 7.40 -7.91 12.84
C GLU A 68 6.70 -6.54 12.85
N PHE A 69 7.44 -5.46 12.57
CA PHE A 69 6.89 -4.13 12.37
C PHE A 69 5.85 -4.10 11.24
N PHE A 70 6.18 -4.66 10.07
CA PHE A 70 5.29 -4.73 8.92
C PHE A 70 3.95 -5.38 9.26
N VAL A 71 3.98 -6.52 9.98
CA VAL A 71 2.76 -7.25 10.34
C VAL A 71 1.88 -6.41 11.25
N ARG A 72 2.45 -5.81 12.30
CA ARG A 72 1.70 -4.98 13.25
C ARG A 72 1.17 -3.71 12.60
N ALA A 73 1.98 -3.03 11.81
CA ALA A 73 1.57 -1.83 11.08
C ALA A 73 0.41 -2.13 10.12
N SER A 74 0.51 -3.22 9.35
CA SER A 74 -0.54 -3.63 8.41
C SER A 74 -1.84 -3.99 9.14
N ALA A 75 -1.76 -4.72 10.24
CA ALA A 75 -2.93 -5.03 11.07
C ALA A 75 -3.60 -3.76 11.60
N ARG A 76 -2.81 -2.83 12.14
CA ARG A 76 -3.31 -1.54 12.63
C ARG A 76 -4.02 -0.74 11.55
N VAL A 77 -3.48 -0.73 10.32
CA VAL A 77 -4.13 -0.06 9.19
C VAL A 77 -5.48 -0.69 8.87
N MET A 78 -5.56 -2.02 8.79
CA MET A 78 -6.82 -2.71 8.54
C MET A 78 -7.86 -2.37 9.62
N ASP A 79 -7.46 -2.41 10.90
CA ASP A 79 -8.34 -2.09 12.03
C ASP A 79 -8.82 -0.63 12.02
N ASP A 80 -7.93 0.32 11.73
CA ASP A 80 -8.25 1.76 11.79
C ASP A 80 -9.07 2.25 10.58
N THR A 81 -8.96 1.56 9.44
CA THR A 81 -9.52 2.04 8.16
C THR A 81 -10.62 1.17 7.58
N GLY A 82 -10.71 -0.10 8.00
CA GLY A 82 -11.53 -1.11 7.34
C GLY A 82 -10.97 -1.59 6.01
N MET A 83 -9.74 -1.23 5.64
CA MET A 83 -9.06 -1.79 4.47
C MET A 83 -8.87 -3.30 4.65
N ASP A 84 -9.04 -4.05 3.57
CA ASP A 84 -8.66 -5.46 3.54
C ASP A 84 -7.16 -5.64 3.28
N ARG A 85 -6.73 -6.89 3.31
CA ARG A 85 -5.33 -7.27 3.11
C ARG A 85 -4.79 -6.85 1.75
N ASP A 86 -5.62 -6.94 0.71
CA ASP A 86 -5.20 -6.66 -0.67
C ASP A 86 -5.03 -5.16 -0.88
N ALA A 87 -5.93 -4.35 -0.32
CA ALA A 87 -5.81 -2.89 -0.30
C ALA A 87 -4.56 -2.43 0.46
N VAL A 88 -4.27 -3.02 1.64
CA VAL A 88 -3.05 -2.70 2.39
C VAL A 88 -1.80 -3.14 1.63
N ALA A 89 -1.80 -4.32 1.01
CA ALA A 89 -0.69 -4.79 0.18
C ALA A 89 -0.44 -3.86 -1.02
N ALA A 90 -1.50 -3.41 -1.71
CA ALA A 90 -1.39 -2.46 -2.82
C ALA A 90 -0.81 -1.10 -2.36
N ALA A 91 -1.22 -0.60 -1.19
CA ALA A 91 -0.67 0.62 -0.61
C ALA A 91 0.83 0.49 -0.30
N LEU A 92 1.25 -0.63 0.28
CA LEU A 92 2.66 -0.94 0.56
C LEU A 92 3.50 -1.05 -0.71
N MET A 93 2.98 -1.71 -1.75
CA MET A 93 3.65 -1.82 -3.04
C MET A 93 3.81 -0.46 -3.72
N THR A 94 2.77 0.38 -3.66
CA THR A 94 2.81 1.76 -4.16
C THR A 94 3.92 2.55 -3.47
N GLU A 95 4.02 2.42 -2.15
CA GLU A 95 5.02 3.14 -1.37
C GLU A 95 6.45 2.63 -1.62
N ALA A 96 6.63 1.31 -1.75
CA ALA A 96 7.92 0.73 -2.14
C ALA A 96 8.38 1.20 -3.52
N GLN A 97 7.48 1.22 -4.51
CA GLN A 97 7.75 1.72 -5.85
C GLN A 97 8.12 3.21 -5.83
N ARG A 98 7.37 4.02 -5.06
CA ARG A 98 7.61 5.46 -4.91
C ARG A 98 8.98 5.74 -4.30
N LEU A 99 9.33 5.05 -3.21
CA LEU A 99 10.64 5.17 -2.56
C LEU A 99 11.77 4.77 -3.50
N TRP A 100 11.60 3.69 -4.25
CA TRP A 100 12.61 3.25 -5.22
C TRP A 100 12.79 4.25 -6.36
N ALA A 101 11.68 4.74 -6.94
CA ALA A 101 11.69 5.76 -7.98
C ALA A 101 12.32 7.08 -7.50
N ALA A 102 12.24 7.39 -6.21
CA ALA A 102 12.87 8.54 -5.57
C ALA A 102 14.34 8.31 -5.20
N GLY A 103 15.08 7.50 -5.97
CA GLY A 103 16.53 7.33 -5.85
C GLY A 103 16.99 6.14 -4.99
N GLY A 104 16.08 5.26 -4.58
CA GLY A 104 16.41 4.03 -3.85
C GLY A 104 17.23 4.30 -2.59
N PHE A 105 18.26 3.47 -2.34
CA PHE A 105 19.12 3.56 -1.15
C PHE A 105 20.00 4.82 -1.10
N THR A 106 20.15 5.55 -2.19
CA THR A 106 20.88 6.84 -2.22
C THR A 106 19.94 8.05 -2.18
N GLY A 107 18.63 7.80 -2.21
CA GLY A 107 17.60 8.81 -2.29
C GLY A 107 16.72 8.83 -1.06
N GLU A 108 15.42 8.79 -1.27
CA GLU A 108 14.45 8.99 -0.19
C GLU A 108 14.49 7.90 0.89
N ILE A 109 14.93 6.68 0.57
CA ILE A 109 15.11 5.62 1.58
C ILE A 109 16.13 6.05 2.63
N ASP A 110 17.27 6.59 2.21
CA ASP A 110 18.32 7.05 3.13
C ASP A 110 17.84 8.23 3.99
N GLN A 111 17.12 9.17 3.36
CA GLN A 111 16.61 10.36 4.05
C GLN A 111 15.63 10.03 5.17
N ILE A 112 14.82 8.97 5.02
CA ILE A 112 13.83 8.59 6.05
C ILE A 112 14.31 7.55 7.03
N MET A 113 15.36 6.80 6.70
CA MET A 113 15.76 5.65 7.48
C MET A 113 16.05 5.98 8.95
N PRO A 114 16.71 7.10 9.31
CA PRO A 114 16.93 7.45 10.72
C PRO A 114 15.63 7.54 11.53
N SER A 115 14.63 8.23 10.98
CA SER A 115 13.32 8.37 11.63
C SER A 115 12.54 7.06 11.65
N CYS A 116 12.62 6.26 10.59
CA CYS A 116 11.99 4.97 10.54
C CYS A 116 12.60 4.00 11.56
N LEU A 117 13.93 3.95 11.68
CA LEU A 117 14.61 3.11 12.66
C LEU A 117 14.23 3.50 14.11
N LEU A 118 14.09 4.80 14.41
CA LEU A 118 13.58 5.23 15.71
C LEU A 118 12.14 4.74 15.97
N LEU A 119 11.28 4.80 14.95
CA LEU A 119 9.91 4.28 15.04
C LEU A 119 9.92 2.75 15.24
N LEU A 120 10.80 2.03 14.56
CA LEU A 120 10.96 0.59 14.72
C LEU A 120 11.31 0.24 16.17
N ASP A 121 12.35 0.88 16.72
CA ASP A 121 12.85 0.62 18.07
C ASP A 121 11.80 0.93 19.15
N THR A 122 10.96 1.94 18.94
CA THR A 122 9.90 2.33 19.87
C THR A 122 8.61 1.50 19.72
N SER A 123 8.44 0.79 18.61
CA SER A 123 7.25 -0.03 18.33
C SER A 123 7.25 -1.40 19.02
N GLY A 124 8.37 -1.78 19.66
CA GLY A 124 8.57 -3.11 20.26
C GLY A 124 8.75 -4.24 19.23
N ALA A 125 9.36 -3.94 18.06
CA ALA A 125 9.84 -4.92 17.07
C ALA A 125 11.36 -5.08 17.14
#